data_AF-A0A1B9XW98-F1
#
_entry.id   AF-A0A1B9XW98-F1
#
_cell.length_a   1.000
_cell.length_b   1.000
_cell.length_c   1.000
_cell.angle_alpha   90.00
_cell.angle_beta   90.00
_cell.angle_gamma   90.00
#
_symmetry.space_group_name_H-M   'P 1'
#
loop_
_entity.id
_entity.type
_entity.pdbx_description
1 polymer ?
#
loop_
_entity_poly.entity_id
_entity_poly.type
_entity_poly.pdbx_seq_one_letter_code
_entity_poly.pdbx_strand_id
1 'polypeptide(L)'
;MNHLPIFFNYKEEGADSGYETIQDIFLSWTLRCSEENKENSEYPNLNEYSRRVLLNLIFDDRVPENIVIKSVKTKRQWKLIDLLVEVKTEIDGKTKEYVLNIENKWYTSVRSGQLEKSKEAIIKKYSNENYNLINLIIMPDFEKLDNNLKNISKRLNYKIKVIEEIKEKTNMVKLTGNYLFDEYWFKFY
;
A
#
# COMPACT_ATOMS: atom_id res chain seq x y z
N MET A 1 -19.49 7.17 7.29
CA MET A 1 -18.34 6.75 8.11
C MET A 1 -18.28 5.25 8.06
N ASN A 2 -17.20 4.71 7.49
CA ASN A 2 -16.98 3.27 7.49
C ASN A 2 -16.54 2.84 8.89
N HIS A 3 -17.24 1.89 9.46
CA HIS A 3 -16.95 1.36 10.79
C HIS A 3 -16.42 -0.06 10.63
N LEU A 4 -15.38 -0.41 11.39
CA LEU A 4 -14.99 -1.81 11.48
C LEU A 4 -16.15 -2.67 11.99
N PRO A 5 -16.21 -3.95 11.57
CA PRO A 5 -17.06 -4.93 12.23
C PRO A 5 -16.93 -4.81 13.76
N ILE A 6 -18.05 -4.95 14.47
CA ILE A 6 -18.13 -4.78 15.94
C ILE A 6 -17.04 -5.56 16.69
N PHE A 7 -16.64 -6.72 16.14
CA PHE A 7 -15.53 -7.53 16.63
C PHE A 7 -14.21 -6.75 16.83
N PHE A 8 -13.84 -5.83 15.94
CA PHE A 8 -12.62 -5.03 16.07
C PHE A 8 -12.80 -3.74 16.87
N ASN A 9 -14.05 -3.38 17.19
CA ASN A 9 -14.39 -2.18 17.96
C ASN A 9 -14.76 -2.56 19.41
N TYR A 10 -14.00 -3.48 20.02
CA TYR A 10 -14.22 -3.91 21.40
C TYR A 10 -13.62 -2.89 22.38
N LYS A 11 -14.49 -2.05 22.96
CA LYS A 11 -14.08 -0.87 23.74
C LYS A 11 -13.37 -1.20 25.06
N GLU A 12 -13.52 -2.41 25.59
CA GLU A 12 -12.97 -2.77 26.89
C GLU A 12 -11.49 -3.18 26.83
N GLU A 13 -10.95 -3.47 25.64
CA GLU A 13 -9.57 -3.95 25.50
C GLU A 13 -8.53 -2.82 25.57
N GLY A 14 -8.93 -1.55 25.53
CA GLY A 14 -8.02 -0.39 25.53
C GLY A 14 -6.98 -0.40 24.40
N ALA A 15 -7.13 -1.34 23.45
CA ALA A 15 -6.24 -1.57 22.34
C ALA A 15 -6.56 -0.61 21.20
N ASP A 16 -5.55 -0.40 20.37
CA ASP A 16 -5.72 0.33 19.13
C ASP A 16 -6.83 -0.34 18.31
N SER A 17 -7.78 0.43 17.76
CA SER A 17 -9.00 -0.11 17.15
C SER A 17 -8.76 -0.94 15.89
N GLY A 18 -7.49 -1.23 15.57
CA GLY A 18 -7.08 -2.21 14.58
C GLY A 18 -7.12 -1.71 13.15
N TYR A 19 -7.68 -0.54 12.85
CA TYR A 19 -7.84 -0.07 11.47
C TYR A 19 -6.50 0.02 10.72
N GLU A 20 -5.46 0.59 11.35
CA GLU A 20 -4.14 0.69 10.72
C GLU A 20 -3.52 -0.70 10.48
N THR A 21 -3.68 -1.62 11.44
CA THR A 21 -3.22 -3.01 11.30
C THR A 21 -4.00 -3.78 10.22
N ILE A 22 -5.31 -3.54 10.11
CA ILE A 22 -6.16 -4.16 9.09
C ILE A 22 -5.79 -3.63 7.71
N GLN A 23 -5.60 -2.32 7.57
CA GLN A 23 -5.09 -1.71 6.34
C GLN A 23 -3.71 -2.27 5.98
N ASP A 24 -2.78 -2.41 6.92
CA ASP A 24 -1.49 -3.08 6.70
C ASP A 24 -1.67 -4.49 6.15
N ILE A 25 -2.56 -5.29 6.75
CA ILE A 25 -2.83 -6.67 6.34
C ILE A 25 -3.37 -6.70 4.91
N PHE A 26 -4.41 -5.93 4.63
CA PHE A 26 -5.10 -5.95 3.35
C PHE A 26 -4.26 -5.37 2.22
N LEU A 27 -3.54 -4.27 2.45
CA LEU A 27 -2.58 -3.74 1.47
C LEU A 27 -1.46 -4.76 1.22
N SER A 28 -0.87 -5.30 2.29
CA SER A 28 0.20 -6.29 2.17
C SER A 28 -0.25 -7.52 1.36
N TRP A 29 -1.44 -8.04 1.62
CA TRP A 29 -2.00 -9.16 0.86
C TRP A 29 -2.36 -8.79 -0.57
N THR A 30 -3.06 -7.67 -0.77
CA THR A 30 -3.43 -7.15 -2.10
C THR A 30 -2.21 -7.02 -3.00
N LEU A 31 -1.12 -6.43 -2.50
CA LEU A 31 0.09 -6.25 -3.31
C LEU A 31 0.76 -7.58 -3.63
N ARG A 32 0.74 -8.58 -2.75
CA ARG A 32 1.27 -9.92 -3.08
C ARG A 32 0.45 -10.67 -4.13
N CYS A 33 -0.85 -10.39 -4.23
CA CYS A 33 -1.72 -10.97 -5.26
C CYS A 33 -1.48 -10.41 -6.66
N SER A 34 -0.65 -9.37 -6.83
CA SER A 34 -0.33 -8.75 -8.13
C SER A 34 0.73 -9.48 -8.95
N GLU A 35 1.39 -10.49 -8.39
CA GLU A 35 2.45 -11.24 -9.06
C GLU A 35 1.86 -12.10 -10.19
N GLU A 36 2.43 -12.02 -11.40
CA GLU A 36 1.86 -12.64 -12.61
C GLU A 36 1.64 -14.16 -12.48
N ASN A 37 2.52 -14.87 -11.77
CA ASN A 37 2.41 -16.32 -11.59
C ASN A 37 1.46 -16.74 -10.45
N LYS A 38 0.71 -15.80 -9.88
CA LYS A 38 -0.29 -16.04 -8.82
C LYS A 38 -1.71 -15.77 -9.28
N GLU A 39 -1.94 -15.77 -10.58
CA GLU A 39 -3.29 -15.73 -11.15
C GLU A 39 -4.15 -16.83 -10.50
N ASN A 40 -5.17 -16.39 -9.77
CA ASN A 40 -6.14 -17.30 -9.20
C ASN A 40 -7.27 -17.49 -10.21
N SER A 41 -7.31 -18.66 -10.85
CA SER A 41 -8.36 -19.03 -11.81
C SER A 41 -9.78 -18.94 -11.23
N GLU A 42 -9.93 -19.04 -9.90
CA GLU A 42 -11.20 -18.89 -9.19
C GLU A 42 -11.66 -17.42 -9.09
N TYR A 43 -10.71 -16.48 -9.01
CA TYR A 43 -10.97 -15.05 -8.83
C TYR A 43 -10.14 -14.21 -9.82
N PRO A 44 -10.45 -14.23 -11.13
CA PRO A 44 -9.61 -13.61 -12.16
C PRO A 44 -9.45 -12.10 -11.96
N ASN A 45 -10.47 -11.41 -11.44
CA ASN A 45 -10.41 -9.97 -11.16
C ASN A 45 -9.48 -9.62 -9.97
N LEU A 46 -9.23 -10.55 -9.05
CA LEU A 46 -8.41 -10.31 -7.86
C LEU A 46 -6.98 -9.92 -8.26
N ASN A 47 -6.34 -10.76 -9.09
CA ASN A 47 -4.98 -10.50 -9.55
C ASN A 47 -4.90 -9.20 -10.35
N GLU A 48 -5.83 -8.98 -11.30
CA GLU A 48 -5.80 -7.78 -12.14
C GLU A 48 -6.00 -6.50 -11.33
N TYR A 49 -6.93 -6.47 -10.36
CA TYR A 49 -7.07 -5.30 -9.49
C TYR A 49 -5.87 -5.09 -8.59
N SER A 50 -5.33 -6.16 -8.00
CA SER A 50 -4.07 -6.12 -7.25
C SER A 50 -2.92 -5.56 -8.08
N ARG A 51 -2.82 -5.96 -9.35
CA ARG A 51 -1.83 -5.48 -10.33
C ARG A 51 -1.98 -3.99 -10.56
N ARG A 52 -3.21 -3.53 -10.84
CA ARG A 52 -3.49 -2.09 -11.02
C ARG A 52 -3.17 -1.28 -9.77
N VAL A 53 -3.52 -1.77 -8.57
CA VAL A 53 -3.17 -1.11 -7.30
C VAL A 53 -1.66 -0.95 -7.18
N LEU A 54 -0.89 -2.03 -7.34
CA LEU A 54 0.57 -1.94 -7.21
C LEU A 54 1.18 -0.99 -8.26
N LEU A 55 0.73 -1.08 -9.51
CA LEU A 55 1.23 -0.24 -10.59
C LEU A 55 0.86 1.23 -10.38
N ASN A 56 -0.32 1.55 -9.85
CA ASN A 56 -0.69 2.91 -9.49
C ASN A 56 0.19 3.46 -8.35
N LEU A 57 0.52 2.65 -7.34
CA LEU A 57 1.42 3.07 -6.26
C LEU A 57 2.85 3.37 -6.78
N ILE A 58 3.30 2.65 -7.82
CA ILE A 58 4.64 2.83 -8.39
C ILE A 58 4.70 3.99 -9.39
N PHE A 59 3.76 4.03 -10.34
CA PHE A 59 3.83 4.89 -11.53
C PHE A 59 2.78 5.98 -11.58
N ASP A 60 1.90 6.08 -10.57
CA ASP A 60 0.71 6.91 -10.61
C ASP A 60 -0.10 6.60 -11.89
N ASP A 61 -0.29 7.60 -12.74
CA ASP A 61 -1.07 7.50 -13.98
C ASP A 61 -0.20 7.20 -15.22
N ARG A 62 1.09 6.89 -15.02
CA ARG A 62 2.08 6.68 -16.10
C ARG A 62 2.61 5.25 -16.15
N VAL A 63 1.70 4.28 -16.11
CA VAL A 63 2.03 2.85 -16.13
C VAL A 63 2.63 2.47 -17.50
N PRO A 64 3.81 1.83 -17.56
CA PRO A 64 4.37 1.33 -18.82
C PRO A 64 3.50 0.22 -19.43
N GLU A 65 3.37 0.17 -20.75
CA GLU A 65 2.51 -0.82 -21.43
C GLU A 65 3.01 -2.27 -21.25
N ASN A 66 4.32 -2.52 -21.40
CA ASN A 66 4.91 -3.85 -21.38
C ASN A 66 5.52 -4.23 -20.03
N ILE A 67 4.80 -3.95 -18.94
CA ILE A 67 5.26 -4.26 -17.59
C ILE A 67 4.78 -5.64 -17.12
N VAL A 68 5.72 -6.44 -16.61
CA VAL A 68 5.42 -7.73 -15.97
C VAL A 68 5.88 -7.69 -14.51
N ILE A 69 5.01 -8.08 -13.58
CA ILE A 69 5.32 -8.11 -12.14
C ILE A 69 5.83 -9.50 -11.77
N LYS A 70 7.16 -9.64 -11.65
CA LYS A 70 7.83 -10.93 -11.46
C LYS A 70 7.80 -11.42 -10.02
N SER A 71 7.92 -10.53 -9.04
CA SER A 71 7.86 -10.90 -7.63
C SER A 71 7.45 -9.75 -6.74
N VAL A 72 6.63 -10.03 -5.72
CA VAL A 72 6.28 -9.06 -4.68
C VAL A 72 6.49 -9.68 -3.30
N LYS A 73 7.37 -9.07 -2.50
CA LYS A 73 7.63 -9.44 -1.11
C LYS A 73 7.25 -8.30 -0.19
N THR A 74 6.69 -8.62 0.96
CA THR A 74 6.20 -7.62 1.93
C THR A 74 6.73 -7.92 3.32
N LYS A 75 7.10 -6.89 4.07
CA LYS A 75 7.48 -6.99 5.49
C LYS A 75 6.69 -5.93 6.26
N ARG A 76 5.82 -6.37 7.17
CA ARG A 76 5.07 -5.48 8.07
C ARG A 76 5.91 -5.13 9.29
N GLN A 77 5.77 -3.92 9.80
CA GLN A 77 6.42 -3.43 11.03
C GLN A 77 7.95 -3.59 11.04
N TRP A 78 8.59 -3.59 9.87
CA TRP A 78 10.04 -3.78 9.77
C TRP A 78 10.76 -2.50 10.12
N LYS A 79 11.52 -2.49 11.23
CA LYS A 79 12.25 -1.31 11.72
C LYS A 79 11.38 -0.04 11.82
N LEU A 80 10.16 -0.18 12.35
CA LEU A 80 9.17 0.89 12.51
C LEU A 80 8.53 1.41 11.21
N ILE A 81 8.75 0.73 10.08
CA ILE A 81 8.00 0.96 8.84
C ILE A 81 6.74 0.10 8.89
N ASP A 82 5.57 0.72 8.73
CA ASP A 82 4.27 0.02 8.78
C ASP A 82 4.24 -1.12 7.75
N LEU A 83 4.55 -0.82 6.48
CA LEU A 83 4.66 -1.80 5.42
C LEU A 83 5.81 -1.50 4.44
N LEU A 84 6.79 -2.40 4.36
CA LEU A 84 7.83 -2.40 3.33
C LEU A 84 7.46 -3.39 2.22
N VAL A 85 7.57 -2.97 0.96
CA VAL A 85 7.28 -3.82 -0.21
C VAL A 85 8.47 -3.81 -1.16
N GLU A 86 8.97 -5.00 -1.50
CA GLU A 86 10.03 -5.21 -2.48
C GLU A 86 9.40 -5.80 -3.74
N VAL A 87 9.58 -5.12 -4.87
CA VAL A 87 8.95 -5.47 -6.14
C VAL A 87 10.03 -5.64 -7.19
N LYS A 88 9.97 -6.73 -7.93
CA LYS A 88 10.76 -6.92 -9.16
C LYS A 88 9.82 -6.93 -10.34
N THR A 89 10.14 -6.10 -11.33
CA THR A 89 9.39 -5.98 -12.57
C THR A 89 10.32 -6.22 -13.76
N GLU A 90 9.75 -6.59 -14.89
CA GLU A 90 10.40 -6.54 -16.19
C GLU A 90 9.66 -5.50 -17.04
N ILE A 91 10.39 -4.53 -17.58
CA ILE A 91 9.85 -3.47 -18.43
C ILE A 91 10.75 -3.39 -19.65
N ASP A 92 10.19 -3.64 -20.84
CA ASP A 92 10.92 -3.66 -22.12
C ASP A 92 12.16 -4.59 -22.06
N GLY A 93 11.98 -5.78 -21.47
CA GLY A 93 13.04 -6.79 -21.31
C GLY A 93 14.11 -6.45 -20.25
N LYS A 94 13.95 -5.35 -19.50
CA LYS A 94 14.89 -4.96 -18.44
C LYS A 94 14.28 -5.14 -17.06
N THR A 95 15.00 -5.85 -16.20
CA THR A 95 14.62 -5.97 -14.79
C THR A 95 14.78 -4.63 -14.08
N LYS A 96 13.72 -4.19 -13.39
CA LYS A 96 13.76 -3.06 -12.46
C LYS A 96 13.25 -3.48 -11.09
N GLU A 97 13.94 -3.02 -10.06
CA GLU A 97 13.57 -3.25 -8.67
C GLU A 97 13.02 -1.96 -8.06
N TYR A 98 11.94 -2.12 -7.29
CA TYR A 98 11.28 -1.05 -6.56
C TYR A 98 11.16 -1.43 -5.10
N VAL A 99 11.39 -0.47 -4.22
CA VAL A 99 11.14 -0.59 -2.78
C VAL A 99 10.11 0.46 -2.41
N LEU A 100 8.93 0.02 -1.98
CA LEU A 100 7.88 0.90 -1.47
C LEU A 100 7.99 0.93 0.05
N ASN A 101 8.17 2.13 0.56
CA ASN A 101 8.15 2.47 1.97
C ASN A 101 6.78 3.05 2.29
N ILE A 102 5.88 2.24 2.85
CA ILE A 102 4.49 2.61 3.09
C ILE A 102 4.30 2.88 4.58
N GLU A 103 3.85 4.10 4.87
CA GLU A 103 3.35 4.52 6.17
C GLU A 103 1.82 4.56 6.09
N ASN A 104 1.13 3.75 6.89
CA ASN A 104 -0.33 3.71 6.92
C ASN A 104 -0.84 4.58 8.06
N LYS A 105 -1.79 5.47 7.76
CA LYS A 105 -2.34 6.41 8.74
C LYS A 105 -3.85 6.48 8.61
N TRP A 106 -4.55 5.97 9.62
CA TRP A 106 -6.02 5.98 9.67
C TRP A 106 -6.54 7.03 10.64
N TYR A 107 -5.97 7.08 11.85
CA TYR A 107 -6.31 8.08 12.87
C TYR A 107 -5.09 8.57 13.64
N THR A 108 -3.95 7.88 13.55
CA THR A 108 -2.75 8.34 14.23
C THR A 108 -2.07 9.44 13.44
N SER A 109 -1.54 10.44 14.14
CA SER A 109 -0.66 11.43 13.54
C SER A 109 0.74 10.84 13.33
N VAL A 110 1.39 11.25 12.25
CA VAL A 110 2.81 10.93 12.02
C VAL A 110 3.64 11.54 13.15
N ARG A 111 4.40 10.72 13.88
CA ARG A 111 5.26 11.19 14.97
C ARG A 111 6.48 11.92 14.39
N SER A 112 6.99 12.89 15.12
CA SER A 112 8.19 13.64 14.73
C SER A 112 9.37 12.69 14.45
N GLY A 113 9.99 12.85 13.27
CA GLY A 113 11.15 12.04 12.84
C GLY A 113 10.84 10.61 12.40
N GLN A 114 9.56 10.18 12.39
CA GLN A 114 9.18 8.82 12.01
C GLN A 114 9.51 8.53 10.54
N LEU A 115 9.10 9.42 9.64
CA LEU A 115 9.30 9.27 8.20
C LEU A 115 10.79 9.34 7.81
N GLU A 116 11.57 10.19 8.48
CA GLU A 116 13.02 10.27 8.30
C GLU A 116 13.71 8.95 8.68
N LYS A 117 13.42 8.43 9.88
CA LYS A 117 14.01 7.17 10.36
C LYS A 117 13.67 5.98 9.45
N SER A 118 12.43 5.89 8.99
CA SER A 118 11.99 4.87 8.03
C SER A 118 12.81 4.93 6.73
N LYS A 119 12.99 6.13 6.18
CA LYS A 119 13.78 6.33 4.95
C LYS A 119 15.26 5.98 5.15
N GLU A 120 15.86 6.42 6.25
CA GLU A 120 17.25 6.08 6.60
C GLU A 120 17.45 4.56 6.77
N ALA A 121 16.49 3.87 7.39
CA ALA A 121 16.53 2.43 7.59
C ALA A 121 16.56 1.66 6.26
N ILE A 122 15.83 2.14 5.25
CA ILE A 122 15.81 1.58 3.90
C ILE A 122 17.11 1.88 3.17
N ILE A 123 17.56 3.14 3.14
CA ILE A 123 18.83 3.51 2.48
C ILE A 123 19.99 2.67 3.03
N LYS A 124 20.03 2.47 4.36
CA LYS A 124 21.04 1.61 4.99
C LYS A 124 20.92 0.13 4.61
N LYS A 125 19.70 -0.37 4.42
CA LYS A 125 19.47 -1.80 4.11
C LYS A 125 19.82 -2.15 2.67
N TYR A 126 19.54 -1.24 1.73
CA TYR A 126 19.71 -1.45 0.29
C TYR A 126 20.90 -0.66 -0.29
N SER A 127 21.87 -0.26 0.54
CA SER A 127 22.95 0.66 0.16
C SER A 127 23.82 0.17 -1.01
N ASN A 128 23.84 -1.14 -1.28
CA ASN A 128 24.64 -1.77 -2.32
C ASN A 128 23.77 -2.33 -3.47
N GLU A 129 22.48 -2.00 -3.48
CA GLU A 129 21.51 -2.52 -4.45
C GLU A 129 21.07 -1.38 -5.37
N ASN A 130 20.77 -1.70 -6.64
CA ASN A 130 20.18 -0.74 -7.56
C ASN A 130 18.66 -0.87 -7.50
N TYR A 131 17.98 0.08 -6.87
CA TYR A 131 16.54 0.06 -6.65
C TYR A 131 15.92 1.45 -6.77
N ASN A 132 14.63 1.48 -7.04
CA ASN A 132 13.84 2.71 -7.08
C ASN A 132 13.03 2.82 -5.77
N LEU A 133 13.37 3.80 -4.94
CA LEU A 133 12.65 4.05 -3.69
C LEU A 133 11.40 4.88 -3.93
N ILE A 134 10.26 4.40 -3.45
CA ILE A 134 8.98 5.13 -3.46
C ILE A 134 8.50 5.23 -2.02
N ASN A 135 8.36 6.46 -1.52
CA ASN A 135 7.84 6.70 -0.18
C ASN A 135 6.37 7.09 -0.26
N LEU A 136 5.53 6.41 0.48
CA LEU A 136 4.08 6.52 0.43
C LEU A 136 3.52 6.74 1.83
N ILE A 137 2.57 7.65 1.95
CA ILE A 137 1.65 7.72 3.09
C ILE A 137 0.29 7.33 2.55
N ILE A 138 -0.31 6.26 3.07
CA ILE A 138 -1.62 5.79 2.64
C ILE A 138 -2.64 6.05 3.74
N MET A 139 -3.72 6.72 3.34
CA MET A 139 -4.81 7.15 4.21
C MET A 139 -6.13 6.55 3.75
N PRO A 140 -7.10 6.32 4.64
CA PRO A 140 -8.41 5.81 4.24
C PRO A 140 -9.19 6.82 3.39
N ASP A 141 -9.17 8.09 3.83
CA ASP A 141 -9.96 9.20 3.28
C ASP A 141 -9.17 10.52 3.29
N PHE A 142 -9.75 11.56 2.66
CA PHE A 142 -9.19 12.91 2.64
C PHE A 142 -9.48 13.73 3.92
N GLU A 143 -10.40 13.32 4.78
CA GLU A 143 -10.78 14.08 5.99
C GLU A 143 -9.62 14.18 6.97
N LYS A 144 -8.74 13.17 6.97
CA LYS A 144 -7.56 13.11 7.85
C LYS A 144 -6.36 13.90 7.32
N LEU A 145 -6.47 14.52 6.15
CA LEU A 145 -5.35 15.19 5.49
C LEU A 145 -5.13 16.62 6.01
N ASP A 146 -4.22 16.79 6.96
CA ASP A 146 -3.86 18.10 7.48
C ASP A 146 -2.66 18.78 6.75
N ASN A 147 -2.48 20.08 6.96
CA ASN A 147 -1.42 20.87 6.32
C ASN A 147 0.00 20.49 6.80
N ASN A 148 0.15 20.03 8.04
CA ASN A 148 1.45 19.60 8.56
C ASN A 148 1.91 18.34 7.85
N LEU A 149 1.00 17.37 7.65
CA LEU A 149 1.25 16.14 6.90
C LEU A 149 1.59 16.42 5.43
N LYS A 150 0.88 17.36 4.78
CA LYS A 150 1.22 17.82 3.43
C LYS A 150 2.62 18.44 3.36
N ASN A 151 2.98 19.27 4.33
CA ASN A 151 4.28 19.93 4.35
C ASN A 151 5.42 18.95 4.59
N ILE A 152 5.28 18.04 5.55
CA ILE A 152 6.33 17.04 5.86
C ILE A 152 6.48 16.02 4.74
N SER A 153 5.38 15.56 4.14
CA SER A 153 5.42 14.62 3.01
C SER A 153 6.15 15.24 1.81
N LYS A 154 5.84 16.50 1.47
CA LYS A 154 6.55 17.25 0.42
C LYS A 154 8.05 17.40 0.74
N ARG A 155 8.40 17.78 1.97
CA ARG A 155 9.80 17.95 2.41
C ARG A 155 10.60 16.65 2.30
N LEU A 156 9.98 15.51 2.64
CA LEU A 156 10.66 14.21 2.70
C LEU A 156 10.52 13.37 1.43
N ASN A 157 9.80 13.87 0.43
CA ASN A 157 9.46 13.19 -0.81
C ASN A 157 8.64 11.91 -0.57
N TYR A 158 7.60 12.02 0.25
CA TYR A 158 6.53 11.03 0.37
C TYR A 158 5.34 11.49 -0.50
N LYS A 159 4.78 10.57 -1.28
CA LYS A 159 3.49 10.78 -1.94
C LYS A 159 2.39 10.39 -0.97
N ILE A 160 1.35 11.21 -0.90
CA ILE A 160 0.14 10.85 -0.16
C ILE A 160 -0.81 10.18 -1.13
N LYS A 161 -1.40 9.06 -0.71
CA LYS A 161 -2.42 8.32 -1.43
C LYS A 161 -3.60 8.05 -0.52
N VAL A 162 -4.79 8.10 -1.08
CA VAL A 162 -6.03 7.77 -0.38
C VAL A 162 -6.60 6.49 -0.97
N ILE A 163 -7.12 5.57 -0.15
CA ILE A 163 -7.66 4.29 -0.64
C ILE A 163 -8.79 4.52 -1.66
N GLU A 164 -9.65 5.52 -1.41
CA GLU A 164 -10.72 5.91 -2.35
C GLU A 164 -10.16 6.31 -3.72
N GLU A 165 -9.15 7.19 -3.76
CA GLU A 165 -8.48 7.59 -5.01
C GLU A 165 -7.82 6.39 -5.71
N ILE A 166 -7.18 5.49 -4.96
CA ILE A 166 -6.56 4.28 -5.52
C ILE A 166 -7.64 3.42 -6.19
N LYS A 167 -8.78 3.21 -5.54
CA LYS A 167 -9.86 2.40 -6.13
C LYS A 167 -10.40 3.01 -7.41
N GLU A 168 -10.64 4.32 -7.42
CA GLU A 168 -11.11 5.04 -8.61
C GLU A 168 -10.12 4.89 -9.77
N LYS A 169 -8.83 5.14 -9.52
CA LYS A 169 -7.78 5.06 -10.53
C LYS A 169 -7.50 3.65 -11.04
N THR A 170 -7.82 2.63 -10.25
CA THR A 170 -7.63 1.23 -10.62
C THR A 170 -8.87 0.62 -11.29
N ASN A 171 -9.93 1.40 -11.47
CA ASN A 171 -11.15 1.03 -12.19
C ASN A 171 -11.75 -0.29 -11.65
N MET A 172 -11.85 -0.41 -10.33
CA MET A 172 -12.47 -1.56 -9.66
C MET A 172 -14.00 -1.47 -9.75
N VAL A 173 -14.56 -2.03 -10.82
CA VAL A 173 -15.99 -1.86 -11.16
C VAL A 173 -16.88 -3.02 -10.73
N LYS A 174 -16.31 -4.21 -10.56
CA LYS A 174 -17.04 -5.43 -10.21
C LYS A 174 -16.36 -6.13 -9.06
N LEU A 175 -17.15 -6.76 -8.19
CA LEU A 175 -16.64 -7.65 -7.14
C LEU A 175 -15.74 -8.74 -7.73
N THR A 176 -14.73 -9.13 -6.97
CA THR A 176 -13.77 -10.18 -7.36
C THR A 176 -14.30 -11.58 -7.12
N GLY A 177 -15.31 -11.72 -6.24
CA GLY A 177 -15.79 -13.00 -5.73
C GLY A 177 -15.03 -13.45 -4.49
N ASN A 178 -13.88 -12.84 -4.18
CA ASN A 178 -13.16 -13.08 -2.94
C ASN A 178 -13.73 -12.20 -1.83
N TYR A 179 -14.38 -12.84 -0.85
CA TYR A 179 -15.08 -12.13 0.22
C TYR A 179 -14.19 -11.13 0.98
N LEU A 180 -12.94 -11.48 1.27
CA LEU A 180 -12.03 -10.61 2.02
C LEU A 180 -11.60 -9.40 1.20
N PHE A 181 -11.24 -9.61 -0.07
CA PHE A 181 -10.91 -8.50 -0.96
C PHE A 181 -12.10 -7.56 -1.15
N ASP A 182 -13.27 -8.14 -1.40
CA ASP A 182 -14.49 -7.39 -1.67
C ASP A 182 -14.96 -6.60 -0.44
N GLU A 183 -14.82 -7.17 0.75
CA GLU A 183 -15.10 -6.46 2.00
C GLU A 183 -14.19 -5.24 2.16
N TYR A 184 -12.87 -5.42 2.00
CA TYR A 184 -11.91 -4.33 2.18
C TYR A 184 -12.04 -3.25 1.11
N TRP A 185 -12.04 -3.61 -0.19
CA TRP A 185 -11.96 -2.67 -1.32
C TRP A 185 -13.30 -2.19 -1.88
N PHE A 186 -14.44 -2.73 -1.42
CA PHE A 186 -15.76 -2.25 -1.88
C PHE A 186 -16.68 -1.75 -0.76
N LYS A 187 -16.44 -2.14 0.49
CA LYS A 187 -17.36 -1.79 1.59
C LYS A 187 -16.71 -1.04 2.75
N PHE A 188 -15.43 -1.29 3.02
CA PHE A 188 -14.82 -0.91 4.28
C PHE A 188 -13.95 0.35 4.25
N TYR A 189 -13.28 0.63 3.13
CA TYR A 189 -12.41 1.80 3.01
C TYR A 189 -13.23 3.10 2.91
#